data_AF-A0A0E3PM72-F1
#
_entry.id   AF-A0A0E3PM72-F1
#
_cell.length_a   1.000
_cell.length_b   1.000
_cell.length_c   1.000
_cell.angle_alpha   90.00
_cell.angle_beta   90.00
_cell.angle_gamma   90.00
#
_symmetry.space_group_name_H-M   'P 1'
#
loop_
_entity.id
_entity.type
_entity.pdbx_description
1 polymer ?
#
loop_
_entity_poly.entity_id
_entity_poly.type
_entity_poly.pdbx_seq_one_letter_code
_entity_poly.pdbx_strand_id
1 'polypeptide(L)'
;MEYTKGRIGRVFVVRVDHGDDLILELIKLAELEEIEAAVFMLLGALREGKLVTGPKENRRPPEPVWTGFNDAHEILGIGDIFQENRKPKIHLHAGTARENSVKLGCLRGESEVFMVVEVFIFELEGISARRIMDTEQGFSPVNFTPVPDKE
;
A
#
# COMPACT_ATOMS: atom_id res chain seq x y z
N MET A 1 -21.61 -4.84 -1.76
CA MET A 1 -20.58 -5.67 -1.12
C MET A 1 -20.30 -6.80 -2.08
N GLU A 2 -19.07 -6.91 -2.55
CA GLU A 2 -18.58 -8.04 -3.33
C GLU A 2 -17.50 -8.74 -2.52
N TYR A 3 -17.34 -10.04 -2.71
CA TYR A 3 -16.35 -10.81 -2.00
C TYR A 3 -15.89 -12.01 -2.84
N THR A 4 -14.69 -12.47 -2.54
CA THR A 4 -14.17 -13.76 -3.01
C THR A 4 -13.46 -14.45 -1.84
N LYS A 5 -13.09 -15.72 -2.03
CA LYS A 5 -12.41 -16.51 -1.01
C LYS A 5 -11.15 -17.14 -1.59
N GLY A 6 -10.13 -17.26 -0.76
CA GLY A 6 -8.88 -17.89 -1.10
C GLY A 6 -8.20 -18.47 0.14
N ARG A 7 -6.87 -18.57 0.08
CA ARG A 7 -6.02 -19.02 1.19
C ARG A 7 -4.78 -18.13 1.31
N ILE A 8 -4.11 -18.20 2.45
CA ILE A 8 -2.76 -17.64 2.59
C ILE A 8 -1.78 -18.57 1.85
N GLY A 9 -0.96 -17.98 0.98
CA GLY A 9 0.12 -18.64 0.24
C GLY A 9 1.47 -18.48 0.94
N ARG A 10 2.48 -18.01 0.20
CA ARG A 10 3.83 -17.74 0.74
C ARG A 10 3.78 -16.60 1.78
N VAL A 11 4.71 -16.66 2.73
CA VAL A 11 4.90 -15.61 3.74
C VAL A 11 6.29 -15.04 3.58
N PHE A 12 6.39 -13.71 3.53
CA PHE A 12 7.65 -12.99 3.42
C PHE A 12 7.88 -12.14 4.66
N VAL A 13 9.12 -12.13 5.14
CA VAL A 13 9.60 -11.21 6.17
C VAL A 13 10.67 -10.35 5.54
N VAL A 14 10.43 -9.05 5.48
CA VAL A 14 11.24 -8.10 4.72
C VAL A 14 11.78 -7.06 5.67
N ARG A 15 13.04 -6.68 5.48
CA ARG A 15 13.64 -5.50 6.10
C ARG A 15 14.01 -4.54 4.99
N VAL A 16 13.48 -3.33 5.05
CA VAL A 16 13.89 -2.20 4.21
C VAL A 16 14.84 -1.35 5.03
N ASP A 17 16.00 -1.03 4.47
CA ASP A 17 17.09 -0.40 5.21
C ASP A 17 17.07 1.13 5.03
N HIS A 18 17.83 1.82 5.88
CA HIS A 18 17.93 3.27 5.86
C HIS A 18 18.30 3.83 4.48
N GLY A 19 17.55 4.84 4.05
CA GLY A 19 17.77 5.55 2.77
C GLY A 19 17.04 4.94 1.58
N ASP A 20 16.41 3.77 1.74
CA ASP A 20 15.58 3.17 0.71
C ASP A 20 14.16 3.76 0.70
N ASP A 21 13.50 3.72 -0.46
CA ASP A 21 12.08 4.08 -0.61
C ASP A 21 11.20 2.86 -0.32
N LEU A 22 10.42 2.93 0.75
CA LEU A 22 9.61 1.81 1.23
C LEU A 22 8.62 1.30 0.18
N ILE A 23 7.92 2.21 -0.51
CA ILE A 23 6.90 1.82 -1.50
C ILE A 23 7.56 1.15 -2.70
N LEU A 24 8.67 1.70 -3.18
CA LEU A 24 9.41 1.17 -4.32
C LEU A 24 10.00 -0.20 -4.03
N GLU A 25 10.60 -0.41 -2.85
CA GLU A 25 11.15 -1.72 -2.48
C GLU A 25 10.05 -2.80 -2.38
N LEU A 26 8.86 -2.45 -1.87
CA LEU A 26 7.72 -3.36 -1.87
C LEU A 26 7.21 -3.69 -3.29
N ILE A 27 7.22 -2.71 -4.21
CA ILE A 27 6.89 -2.96 -5.63
C ILE A 27 7.91 -3.90 -6.25
N LYS A 28 9.22 -3.63 -6.08
CA LYS A 28 10.30 -4.46 -6.63
C LYS A 28 10.22 -5.89 -6.12
N LEU A 29 9.95 -6.08 -4.83
CA LEU A 29 9.78 -7.41 -4.26
C LEU A 29 8.55 -8.12 -4.85
N ALA A 30 7.43 -7.42 -4.97
CA ALA A 30 6.23 -8.00 -5.58
C ALA A 30 6.43 -8.38 -7.05
N GLU A 31 7.22 -7.60 -7.80
CA GLU A 31 7.61 -7.95 -9.17
C GLU A 31 8.57 -9.16 -9.20
N LEU A 32 9.57 -9.18 -8.33
CA LEU A 32 10.57 -10.26 -8.24
C LEU A 32 9.93 -11.61 -7.88
N GLU A 33 9.03 -11.60 -6.91
CA GLU A 33 8.38 -12.80 -6.38
C GLU A 33 7.08 -13.13 -7.11
N GLU A 34 6.70 -12.34 -8.13
CA GLU A 34 5.46 -12.50 -8.90
C GLU A 34 4.19 -12.48 -8.01
N ILE A 35 4.15 -11.60 -7.02
CA ILE A 35 3.01 -11.46 -6.10
C ILE A 35 1.86 -10.71 -6.80
N GLU A 36 0.76 -11.41 -7.05
CA GLU A 36 -0.44 -10.82 -7.66
C GLU A 36 -1.39 -10.18 -6.63
N ALA A 37 -1.50 -10.81 -5.45
CA ALA A 37 -2.37 -10.39 -4.37
C ALA A 37 -1.71 -10.66 -3.01
N ALA A 38 -1.69 -9.66 -2.12
CA ALA A 38 -1.19 -9.84 -0.76
C ALA A 38 -1.81 -8.83 0.21
N VAL A 39 -1.75 -9.17 1.51
CA VAL A 39 -1.91 -8.22 2.61
C VAL A 39 -0.60 -8.16 3.38
N PHE A 40 -0.23 -6.99 3.88
CA PHE A 40 0.97 -6.85 4.68
C PHE A 40 0.77 -5.87 5.85
N MET A 41 1.55 -6.09 6.89
CA MET A 41 1.66 -5.20 8.05
C MET A 41 3.12 -4.78 8.21
N LEU A 42 3.34 -3.58 8.74
CA LEU A 42 4.69 -3.06 8.93
C LEU A 42 4.83 -2.20 10.18
N LEU A 43 6.07 -2.11 10.64
CA LEU A 43 6.51 -1.21 11.70
C LEU A 43 7.96 -0.77 11.45
N GLY A 44 8.36 0.36 12.02
CA GLY A 44 9.73 0.89 11.92
C GLY A 44 9.74 2.41 11.96
N ALA A 45 10.63 3.04 11.21
CA ALA A 45 10.65 4.50 11.10
C ALA A 45 10.87 4.99 9.66
N LEU A 46 10.30 6.16 9.37
CA LEU A 46 10.52 6.90 8.13
C LEU A 46 11.21 8.23 8.43
N ARG A 47 12.09 8.65 7.52
CA ARG A 47 12.73 9.98 7.57
C ARG A 47 11.82 11.04 6.96
N GLU A 48 11.11 10.69 5.90
CA GLU A 48 10.10 11.55 5.29
C GLU A 48 8.91 10.71 4.81
N GLY A 49 7.76 11.36 4.67
CA GLY A 49 6.56 10.68 4.22
C GLY A 49 5.46 11.65 3.84
N LYS A 50 4.72 11.28 2.80
CA LYS A 50 3.59 12.05 2.29
C LYS A 50 2.31 11.22 2.33
N LEU A 51 1.26 11.76 2.93
CA LEU A 51 0.01 11.06 3.19
C LEU A 51 -1.20 11.83 2.65
N VAL A 52 -2.18 11.07 2.15
CA VAL A 52 -3.55 11.57 1.95
C VAL A 52 -4.37 11.27 3.21
N THR A 53 -4.83 12.31 3.90
CA THR A 53 -5.53 12.20 5.20
C THR A 53 -7.04 12.39 5.07
N GLY A 54 -7.59 12.03 3.91
CA GLY A 54 -9.01 12.20 3.57
C GLY A 54 -9.23 13.26 2.48
N PRO A 55 -10.50 13.46 2.07
CA PRO A 55 -10.87 14.47 1.09
C PRO A 55 -11.12 15.83 1.72
N LYS A 56 -11.06 16.92 0.93
CA LYS A 56 -11.44 18.27 1.37
C LYS A 56 -12.92 18.36 1.76
N GLU A 57 -13.76 17.61 1.07
CA GLU A 57 -15.21 17.58 1.25
C GLU A 57 -15.73 16.15 1.13
N ASN A 58 -16.90 15.87 1.71
CA ASN A 58 -17.57 14.58 1.58
C ASN A 58 -18.28 14.46 0.22
N ARG A 59 -17.50 14.44 -0.87
CA ARG A 59 -17.98 14.30 -2.25
C ARG A 59 -17.11 13.36 -3.07
N ARG A 60 -17.69 12.83 -4.16
CA ARG A 60 -17.00 12.00 -5.15
C ARG A 60 -17.05 12.70 -6.52
N PRO A 61 -15.95 12.71 -7.29
CA PRO A 61 -14.62 12.22 -6.94
C PRO A 61 -13.97 13.04 -5.80
N PRO A 62 -13.14 12.42 -4.94
CA PRO A 62 -12.55 13.10 -3.80
C PRO A 62 -11.38 14.00 -4.23
N GLU A 63 -11.36 15.23 -3.72
CA GLU A 63 -10.17 16.08 -3.78
C GLU A 63 -9.30 15.82 -2.54
N PRO A 64 -8.08 15.27 -2.67
CA PRO A 64 -7.30 14.82 -1.52
C PRO A 64 -6.73 15.98 -0.70
N VAL A 65 -6.74 15.81 0.63
CA VAL A 65 -5.94 16.61 1.56
C VAL A 65 -4.60 15.92 1.77
N TRP A 66 -3.53 16.62 1.42
CA TRP A 66 -2.16 16.15 1.57
C TRP A 66 -1.55 16.67 2.86
N THR A 67 -0.89 15.78 3.59
CA THR A 67 -0.01 16.12 4.72
C THR A 67 1.31 15.39 4.55
N GLY A 68 2.33 15.79 5.30
CA GLY A 68 3.61 15.10 5.28
C GLY A 68 4.52 15.53 6.42
N PHE A 69 5.69 14.93 6.45
CA PHE A 69 6.75 15.21 7.41
C PHE A 69 8.10 14.99 6.72
N ASN A 70 9.14 15.65 7.23
CA ASN A 70 10.50 15.55 6.70
C ASN A 70 11.53 15.50 7.86
N ASP A 71 11.24 14.62 8.80
CA ASP A 71 12.06 14.30 9.98
C ASP A 71 11.65 12.92 10.51
N ALA A 72 12.48 12.27 11.33
CA ALA A 72 12.25 10.90 11.81
C ALA A 72 10.90 10.74 12.52
N HIS A 73 10.04 9.87 11.97
CA HIS A 73 8.77 9.46 12.57
C HIS A 73 8.72 7.93 12.66
N GLU A 74 8.23 7.40 13.78
CA GLU A 74 7.82 6.00 13.88
C GLU A 74 6.67 5.75 12.90
N ILE A 75 6.59 4.55 12.33
CA ILE A 75 5.50 4.11 11.45
C ILE A 75 4.88 2.80 11.97
N LEU A 76 3.55 2.74 11.91
CA LEU A 76 2.78 1.50 12.00
C LEU A 76 1.77 1.49 10.85
N GLY A 77 1.73 0.41 10.07
CA GLY A 77 0.92 0.38 8.86
C GLY A 77 0.34 -0.98 8.50
N ILE A 78 -0.72 -0.94 7.70
CA ILE A 78 -1.31 -2.09 7.02
C ILE A 78 -1.59 -1.71 5.57
N GLY A 79 -1.27 -2.61 4.66
CA GLY A 79 -1.51 -2.40 3.25
C GLY A 79 -1.84 -3.66 2.50
N ASP A 80 -2.19 -3.47 1.24
CA ASP A 80 -2.44 -4.54 0.30
C ASP A 80 -1.59 -4.34 -0.97
N ILE A 81 -1.38 -5.45 -1.67
CA ILE A 81 -0.77 -5.51 -2.98
C ILE A 81 -1.82 -6.12 -3.90
N PHE A 82 -2.19 -5.42 -4.96
CA PHE A 82 -2.98 -5.97 -6.07
C PHE A 82 -2.44 -5.44 -7.39
N GLN A 83 -2.66 -6.19 -8.47
CA GLN A 83 -2.27 -5.75 -9.80
C GLN A 83 -3.13 -4.58 -10.30
N GLU A 84 -2.50 -3.56 -10.88
CA GLU A 84 -3.14 -2.48 -11.66
C GLU A 84 -2.40 -2.37 -12.99
N ASN A 85 -3.09 -2.51 -14.12
CA ASN A 85 -2.46 -2.48 -15.46
C ASN A 85 -1.27 -3.46 -15.62
N ARG A 86 -1.36 -4.65 -15.01
CA ARG A 86 -0.30 -5.69 -14.97
C ARG A 86 0.97 -5.29 -14.21
N LYS A 87 0.86 -4.37 -13.27
CA LYS A 87 1.94 -4.01 -12.34
C LYS A 87 1.45 -4.09 -10.90
N PRO A 88 2.27 -4.54 -9.94
CA PRO A 88 1.93 -4.46 -8.54
C PRO A 88 1.64 -3.01 -8.12
N LYS A 89 0.54 -2.82 -7.40
CA LYS A 89 0.15 -1.53 -6.82
C LYS A 89 0.02 -1.67 -5.31
N ILE A 90 0.85 -0.93 -4.60
CA ILE A 90 0.80 -0.83 -3.14
C ILE A 90 -0.32 0.14 -2.75
N HIS A 91 -1.15 -0.27 -1.80
CA HIS A 91 -2.07 0.60 -1.10
C HIS A 91 -1.83 0.47 0.40
N LEU A 92 -1.19 1.49 0.98
CA LEU A 92 -0.72 1.48 2.36
C LEU A 92 -1.44 2.58 3.16
N HIS A 93 -2.12 2.18 4.22
CA HIS A 93 -2.57 3.10 5.26
C HIS A 93 -1.63 2.98 6.46
N ALA A 94 -1.12 4.11 6.92
CA ALA A 94 -0.14 4.14 7.99
C ALA A 94 -0.38 5.32 8.94
N GLY A 95 -0.14 5.06 10.22
CA GLY A 95 0.05 6.09 11.23
C GLY A 95 1.54 6.36 11.37
N THR A 96 1.94 7.63 11.26
CA THR A 96 3.29 8.07 11.58
C THR A 96 3.28 9.02 12.77
N ALA A 97 4.27 8.91 13.64
CA ALA A 97 4.31 9.70 14.87
C ALA A 97 5.71 10.17 15.26
N ARG A 98 5.78 11.39 15.79
CA ARG A 98 6.93 11.94 16.49
C ARG A 98 6.42 12.82 17.64
N GLU A 99 6.79 12.47 18.88
CA GLU A 99 6.29 13.12 20.09
C GLU A 99 4.74 13.18 20.09
N ASN A 100 4.17 14.39 20.09
CA ASN A 100 2.72 14.62 20.08
C ASN A 100 2.14 14.79 18.66
N SER A 101 2.96 14.72 17.61
CA SER A 101 2.51 14.82 16.22
C SER A 101 2.18 13.42 15.69
N VAL A 102 0.90 13.17 15.41
CA VAL A 102 0.43 11.93 14.76
C VAL A 102 -0.21 12.28 13.42
N LYS A 103 0.16 11.57 12.37
CA LYS A 103 -0.43 11.68 11.03
C LYS A 103 -0.91 10.30 10.62
N LEU A 104 -2.19 10.17 10.28
CA LEU A 104 -2.79 8.90 9.84
C LEU A 104 -3.45 9.10 8.49
N GLY A 105 -3.06 8.30 7.52
CA GLY A 105 -3.61 8.39 6.17
C GLY A 105 -3.06 7.35 5.22
N CYS A 106 -3.35 7.53 3.94
CA CYS A 106 -2.80 6.71 2.88
C CYS A 106 -1.41 7.24 2.49
N LEU A 107 -0.34 6.48 2.75
CA LEU A 107 1.03 6.84 2.39
C LEU A 107 1.20 6.73 0.87
N ARG A 108 1.71 7.79 0.22
CA ARG A 108 1.85 7.88 -1.23
C ARG A 108 3.05 8.74 -1.62
N GLY A 109 3.84 8.27 -2.58
CA GLY A 109 5.02 9.00 -3.06
C GLY A 109 6.18 8.84 -2.09
N GLU A 110 6.72 9.95 -1.60
CA GLU A 110 7.86 10.01 -0.67
C GLU A 110 7.65 9.08 0.54
N SER A 111 8.61 8.19 0.78
CA SER A 111 8.59 7.18 1.85
C SER A 111 9.98 6.68 2.26
N GLU A 112 10.97 7.59 2.38
CA GLU A 112 12.34 7.21 2.73
C GLU A 112 12.42 6.61 4.15
N VAL A 113 13.04 5.43 4.27
CA VAL A 113 13.20 4.71 5.53
C VAL A 113 14.27 5.35 6.42
N PHE A 114 13.96 5.50 7.71
CA PHE A 114 14.91 5.85 8.76
C PHE A 114 15.24 4.60 9.58
N MET A 115 16.53 4.27 9.70
CA MET A 115 17.02 3.03 10.33
C MET A 115 16.55 1.75 9.62
N VAL A 116 15.32 1.31 9.88
CA VAL A 116 14.71 0.10 9.30
C VAL A 116 13.19 0.21 9.26
N VAL A 117 12.57 -0.45 8.28
CA VAL A 117 11.14 -0.84 8.30
C VAL A 117 11.04 -2.35 8.10
N GLU A 118 10.35 -3.01 9.02
CA GLU A 118 10.06 -4.45 8.95
C GLU A 118 8.66 -4.66 8.39
N VAL A 119 8.55 -5.51 7.36
CA VAL A 119 7.29 -5.80 6.67
C VAL A 119 7.02 -7.30 6.69
N PHE A 120 5.81 -7.66 7.09
CA PHE A 120 5.30 -9.03 7.10
C PHE A 120 4.24 -9.15 6.01
N ILE A 121 4.55 -9.88 4.94
CA ILE A 121 3.66 -10.02 3.78
C ILE A 121 3.06 -11.42 3.76
N PHE A 122 1.74 -11.49 3.66
CA PHE A 122 0.97 -12.71 3.47
C PHE A 122 0.40 -12.70 2.06
N GLU A 123 0.95 -13.55 1.20
CA GLU A 123 0.42 -13.74 -0.14
C GLU A 123 -0.98 -14.36 -0.09
N LEU A 124 -1.84 -13.98 -1.04
CA LEU A 124 -3.21 -14.42 -1.15
C LEU A 124 -3.40 -15.24 -2.44
N GLU A 125 -3.69 -16.53 -2.29
CA GLU A 125 -3.88 -17.46 -3.41
C GLU A 125 -5.34 -17.81 -3.64
N GLY A 126 -5.68 -18.16 -4.88
CA GLY A 126 -7.06 -18.52 -5.27
C GLY A 126 -8.01 -17.32 -5.31
N ILE A 127 -7.46 -16.11 -5.31
CA ILE A 127 -8.18 -14.84 -5.39
C ILE A 127 -7.86 -14.21 -6.74
N SER A 128 -8.83 -14.18 -7.65
CA SER A 128 -8.73 -13.35 -8.87
C SER A 128 -9.24 -11.96 -8.54
N ALA A 129 -8.31 -11.02 -8.33
CA ALA A 129 -8.64 -9.66 -8.00
C ALA A 129 -7.59 -8.68 -8.55
N ARG A 130 -8.05 -7.53 -9.04
CA ARG A 130 -7.18 -6.48 -9.59
C ARG A 130 -7.78 -5.11 -9.36
N ARG A 131 -6.93 -4.10 -9.30
CA ARG A 131 -7.36 -2.70 -9.28
C ARG A 131 -7.72 -2.26 -10.69
N ILE A 132 -8.91 -1.67 -10.84
CA ILE A 132 -9.38 -1.08 -12.10
C ILE A 132 -9.70 0.37 -11.80
N MET A 133 -9.06 1.30 -12.52
CA MET A 133 -9.32 2.74 -12.38
C MET A 133 -10.77 3.03 -12.78
N ASP A 134 -11.53 3.61 -11.86
CA ASP A 134 -12.82 4.22 -12.13
C ASP A 134 -12.60 5.72 -12.36
N THR A 135 -12.62 6.14 -13.62
CA THR A 135 -12.37 7.53 -14.01
C THR A 135 -13.49 8.48 -13.56
N GLU A 136 -14.71 7.98 -13.39
CA GLU A 136 -15.84 8.80 -12.92
C GLU A 136 -15.71 9.07 -11.42
N GLN A 137 -15.24 8.06 -10.67
CA GLN A 137 -15.12 8.16 -9.21
C GLN A 137 -13.74 8.63 -8.73
N GLY A 138 -12.71 8.60 -9.58
CA GLY A 138 -11.36 9.09 -9.28
C GLY A 138 -10.54 8.18 -8.37
N PHE A 139 -10.84 6.88 -8.34
CA PHE A 139 -10.06 5.89 -7.57
C PHE A 139 -10.07 4.51 -8.24
N SER A 140 -9.15 3.63 -7.82
CA SER A 140 -9.03 2.27 -8.36
C SER A 140 -9.44 1.21 -7.33
N PRO A 141 -10.74 0.86 -7.21
CA PRO A 141 -11.18 -0.22 -6.35
C PRO A 141 -10.59 -1.57 -6.77
N VAL A 142 -10.45 -2.47 -5.80
CA VAL A 142 -10.26 -3.90 -6.07
C VAL A 142 -11.53 -4.44 -6.70
N ASN A 143 -11.40 -5.06 -7.86
CA ASN A 143 -12.46 -5.74 -8.59
C ASN A 143 -12.18 -7.24 -8.59
N PHE A 144 -13.23 -8.04 -8.31
CA PHE A 144 -13.16 -9.51 -8.25
C PHE A 144 -13.57 -10.19 -9.55
N THR A 145 -13.86 -9.43 -10.60
CA THR A 145 -14.32 -9.98 -11.87
C THR A 145 -13.23 -10.86 -12.48
N PRO A 146 -13.54 -12.12 -12.84
CA PRO A 146 -12.61 -12.97 -13.56
C PRO A 146 -12.13 -12.22 -14.80
N VAL A 147 -10.82 -12.03 -14.93
CA VAL A 147 -10.27 -11.80 -16.25
C VAL A 147 -10.50 -13.12 -16.97
N PRO A 148 -11.20 -13.17 -18.11
CA PRO A 148 -11.13 -14.34 -18.96
C PRO A 148 -9.64 -14.60 -19.17
N ASP A 149 -9.17 -15.82 -18.89
CA ASP A 149 -7.84 -16.24 -19.28
C ASP A 149 -7.62 -15.75 -20.71
N LYS A 150 -6.61 -14.90 -20.89
CA LYS A 150 -6.23 -14.49 -22.24
C LYS A 150 -5.83 -15.77 -22.98
N GLU A 151 -6.37 -15.92 -24.19
CA GLU A 151 -5.87 -16.85 -25.22
C GLU A 151 -4.34 -16.87 -25.28
#